data_AF-A0A9P4SCT4-F1
#
_entry.id   AF-A0A9P4SCT4-F1
#
_cell.length_a   1.000
_cell.length_b   1.000
_cell.length_c   1.000
_cell.angle_alpha   90.00
_cell.angle_beta   90.00
_cell.angle_gamma   90.00
#
_symmetry.space_group_name_H-M   'P 1'
#
loop_
_entity.id
_entity.type
_entity.pdbx_description
1 polymer ?
#
loop_
_entity_poly.entity_id
_entity_poly.type
_entity_poly.pdbx_seq_one_letter_code
_entity_poly.pdbx_strand_id
1 'polypeptide(L)'
;MAISEQVDWQADAYWNNRRLSPAQILVHDIRLESWRSNTSSMLEIRETLASTLLPALESRDQLESSLPVEKLTANRNEQHQLKNLVQQYGWMNCLRSQGVQEAVDDPDNLRKCRWIHISSKFTEYIQGCLLALLDWNDTNMAANLTSLRQLEYCISQQERFSKHGRYFAPFVQTLNPDTSNEDVPLLMSLPFLDWSVEGEIPPLRFQVDSREGYQSSRSSSHVHRSILQYFYRLEDTNDREHHQVFTKHKPWYTDHELDLKVRRWYGHYPSSLNVDELWVLVVDSRHIVTFSSNQSWKSRWPPLQLASRIMEISFRGIRNNFFVSEDNPDYTSYLHTIACLSGAVGIMHRSFWMDIPLCLTDRFAGYLGHLVCLSSNGLLPALC
;
A
#
# COMPACT_ATOMS: atom_id res chain seq x y z
N MET A 1 -9.72 29.08 6.40
CA MET A 1 -9.90 27.83 5.64
C MET A 1 -10.38 28.21 4.25
N ALA A 2 -9.46 28.24 3.27
CA ALA A 2 -9.85 28.40 1.88
C ALA A 2 -10.67 27.15 1.48
N ILE A 3 -11.83 27.37 0.88
CA ILE A 3 -12.60 26.33 0.23
C ILE A 3 -11.68 25.80 -0.88
N SER A 4 -11.12 24.59 -0.71
CA SER A 4 -10.35 23.97 -1.80
C SER A 4 -11.31 23.81 -2.96
N GLU A 5 -11.05 24.49 -4.07
CA GLU A 5 -11.79 24.26 -5.31
C GLU A 5 -11.83 22.76 -5.55
N GLN A 6 -13.03 22.23 -5.76
CA GLN A 6 -13.20 20.82 -6.05
C GLN A 6 -12.63 20.58 -7.45
N VAL A 7 -11.40 20.09 -7.52
CA VAL A 7 -10.71 19.82 -8.77
C VAL A 7 -11.32 18.59 -9.41
N ASP A 8 -11.90 18.76 -10.60
CA ASP A 8 -12.34 17.65 -11.43
C ASP A 8 -11.15 17.12 -12.24
N TRP A 9 -10.48 16.11 -11.68
CA TRP A 9 -9.35 15.43 -12.31
C TRP A 9 -9.73 14.67 -13.58
N GLN A 10 -11.01 14.33 -13.79
CA GLN A 10 -11.45 13.62 -14.99
C GLN A 10 -11.67 14.57 -16.17
N ALA A 11 -12.00 15.84 -15.89
CA ALA A 11 -12.17 16.87 -16.91
C ALA A 11 -10.83 17.37 -17.50
N ASP A 12 -9.72 17.22 -16.79
CA ASP A 12 -8.39 17.60 -17.27
C ASP A 12 -7.88 16.59 -18.31
N ALA A 13 -7.66 17.07 -19.54
CA ALA A 13 -7.15 16.28 -20.67
C ALA A 13 -5.79 15.61 -20.39
N TYR A 14 -4.98 16.18 -19.50
CA TYR A 14 -3.72 15.58 -19.08
C TYR A 14 -3.99 14.26 -18.35
N TRP A 15 -4.79 14.32 -17.29
CA TRP A 15 -5.10 13.16 -16.44
C TRP A 15 -5.97 12.13 -17.16
N ASN A 16 -6.82 12.58 -18.09
CA ASN A 16 -7.60 11.70 -18.93
C ASN A 16 -6.78 10.88 -19.95
N ASN A 17 -5.46 11.04 -20.01
CA ASN A 17 -4.57 10.17 -20.78
C ASN A 17 -3.55 9.40 -19.92
N ARG A 18 -3.65 9.49 -18.59
CA ARG A 18 -2.78 8.80 -17.63
C ARG A 18 -3.52 7.66 -16.94
N ARG A 19 -2.79 6.63 -16.53
CA ARG A 19 -3.34 5.47 -15.78
C ARG A 19 -3.63 5.78 -14.32
N LEU A 20 -2.82 6.67 -13.74
CA LEU A 20 -2.96 7.16 -12.37
C LEU A 20 -3.07 8.68 -12.37
N SER A 21 -4.02 9.17 -11.59
CA SER A 21 -4.24 10.58 -11.28
C SER A 21 -4.10 10.82 -9.77
N PRO A 22 -3.91 12.08 -9.35
CA PRO A 22 -3.90 12.44 -7.93
C PRO A 22 -5.13 11.98 -7.15
N ALA A 23 -6.30 11.92 -7.81
CA ALA A 23 -7.53 11.43 -7.20
C ALA A 23 -7.54 9.92 -6.93
N GLN A 24 -6.64 9.14 -7.53
CA GLN A 24 -6.60 7.67 -7.42
C GLN A 24 -5.56 7.17 -6.41
N ILE A 25 -4.86 8.07 -5.72
CA ILE A 25 -3.86 7.73 -4.72
C ILE A 25 -4.21 8.39 -3.38
N LEU A 26 -3.80 7.75 -2.28
CA LEU A 26 -3.88 8.30 -0.93
C LEU A 26 -2.49 8.71 -0.47
N VAL A 27 -2.26 10.00 -0.34
CA VAL A 27 -0.97 10.53 0.14
C VAL A 27 -1.10 10.86 1.62
N HIS A 28 -0.17 10.34 2.41
CA HIS A 28 -0.04 10.64 3.82
C HIS A 28 1.37 11.16 4.11
N ASP A 29 1.43 12.31 4.74
CA ASP A 29 2.68 12.92 5.18
C ASP A 29 2.88 12.67 6.67
N ILE A 30 4.01 12.05 7.03
CA ILE A 30 4.43 11.84 8.41
C ILE A 30 5.32 13.01 8.82
N ARG A 31 4.91 13.73 9.86
CA ARG A 31 5.54 14.98 10.31
C ARG A 31 5.61 15.08 11.83
N LEU A 32 6.50 15.94 12.32
CA LEU A 32 6.51 16.41 13.70
C LEU A 32 5.49 17.54 13.86
N GLU A 33 4.65 17.43 14.89
CA GLU A 33 3.62 18.41 15.21
C GLU A 33 3.61 18.79 16.69
N SER A 34 3.31 20.06 16.98
CA SER A 34 3.04 20.54 18.32
C SER A 34 1.54 20.68 18.55
N TRP A 35 0.98 19.90 19.48
CA TRP A 35 -0.46 19.94 19.78
C TRP A 35 -0.82 21.06 20.76
N ARG A 36 0.12 21.50 21.61
CA ARG A 36 0.00 22.62 22.57
C ARG A 36 1.37 23.24 22.83
N SER A 37 1.39 24.51 23.24
CA SER A 37 2.63 25.28 23.54
C SER A 37 3.54 24.66 24.62
N ASN A 38 3.03 23.70 25.41
CA ASN A 38 3.73 23.11 26.56
C ASN A 38 3.93 21.59 26.46
N THR A 39 3.63 20.98 25.30
CA THR A 39 3.85 19.55 25.05
C THR A 39 4.95 19.39 24.02
N SER A 40 5.83 18.41 24.21
CA SER A 40 6.84 18.02 23.21
C SER A 40 6.19 17.68 21.88
N SER A 41 6.96 17.86 20.80
CA SER A 41 6.54 17.48 19.46
C SER A 41 6.23 15.99 19.41
N MET A 42 5.20 15.65 18.64
CA MET A 42 4.78 14.27 18.42
C MET A 42 4.74 13.99 16.94
N LEU A 43 5.09 12.76 16.54
CA LEU A 43 4.89 12.32 15.17
C LEU A 43 3.40 12.16 14.86
N GLU A 44 2.96 12.69 13.73
CA GLU A 44 1.59 12.55 13.27
C GLU A 44 1.55 12.18 11.79
N ILE A 45 0.47 11.52 11.39
CA ILE A 45 0.18 11.18 10.00
C ILE A 45 -0.95 12.07 9.51
N ARG A 46 -0.69 12.91 8.51
CA ARG A 46 -1.69 13.75 7.86
C ARG A 46 -2.02 13.25 6.47
N GLU A 47 -3.30 13.05 6.19
CA GLU A 47 -3.79 12.84 4.82
C GLU A 47 -3.64 14.15 4.03
N THR A 48 -2.90 14.10 2.92
CA THR A 48 -2.75 15.19 1.97
C THR A 48 -3.82 15.05 0.90
N LEU A 49 -4.73 16.01 0.86
CA LEU A 49 -5.85 15.99 -0.09
C LEU A 49 -5.33 16.10 -1.53
N ALA A 50 -5.96 15.39 -2.46
CA ALA A 50 -5.57 15.47 -3.87
C ALA A 50 -5.62 16.91 -4.39
N SER A 51 -6.63 17.70 -3.98
CA SER A 51 -6.77 19.11 -4.38
C SER A 51 -5.58 19.99 -3.96
N THR A 52 -4.89 19.65 -2.87
CA THR A 52 -3.75 20.43 -2.39
C THR A 52 -2.43 20.09 -3.10
N LEU A 53 -2.44 19.10 -4.01
CA LEU A 53 -1.28 18.74 -4.82
C LEU A 53 -1.05 19.68 -6.01
N LEU A 54 -2.04 20.51 -6.38
CA LEU A 54 -1.98 21.37 -7.58
C LEU A 54 -0.70 22.21 -7.72
N PRO A 55 -0.22 22.94 -6.69
CA PRO A 55 1.02 23.71 -6.83
C PRO A 55 2.24 22.82 -7.12
N ALA A 56 2.29 21.63 -6.54
CA ALA A 56 3.37 20.67 -6.80
C ALA A 56 3.31 20.09 -8.21
N LEU A 57 2.10 20.00 -8.79
CA LEU A 57 1.87 19.43 -10.12
C LEU A 57 2.21 20.39 -11.28
N GLU A 58 2.58 21.64 -11.01
CA GLU A 58 3.12 22.54 -12.04
C GLU A 58 4.38 21.96 -12.69
N SER A 59 5.19 21.21 -11.93
CA SER A 59 6.39 20.53 -12.40
C SER A 59 6.16 19.10 -12.87
N ARG A 60 4.91 18.69 -13.18
CA ARG A 60 4.54 17.30 -13.50
C ARG A 60 5.33 16.67 -14.66
N ASP A 61 5.78 17.48 -15.61
CA ASP A 61 6.52 16.99 -16.79
C ASP A 61 8.05 17.15 -16.62
N GLN A 62 8.52 17.59 -15.45
CA GLN A 62 9.94 17.86 -15.20
C GLN A 62 10.79 16.60 -15.41
N LEU A 63 10.38 15.45 -14.85
CA LEU A 63 11.13 14.20 -15.01
C LEU A 63 11.14 13.72 -16.48
N GLU A 64 10.02 13.89 -17.19
CA GLU A 64 9.93 13.58 -18.62
C GLU A 64 10.90 14.41 -19.46
N SER A 65 11.04 15.68 -19.12
CA SER A 65 11.96 16.59 -19.82
C SER A 65 13.43 16.40 -19.45
N SER A 66 13.75 15.92 -18.25
CA SER A 66 15.11 15.94 -17.70
C SER A 66 15.83 14.60 -17.75
N LEU A 67 15.10 13.47 -17.75
CA LEU A 67 15.70 12.14 -17.66
C LEU A 67 16.39 11.73 -18.98
N PRO A 68 17.72 11.57 -19.02
CA PRO A 68 18.44 11.23 -20.24
C PRO A 68 18.40 9.71 -20.49
N VAL A 69 17.25 9.19 -20.93
CA VAL A 69 17.01 7.75 -21.12
C VAL A 69 18.05 7.09 -22.03
N GLU A 70 18.54 7.80 -23.05
CA GLU A 70 19.57 7.32 -23.97
C GLU A 70 20.93 7.10 -23.29
N LYS A 71 21.22 7.81 -22.20
CA LYS A 71 22.44 7.62 -21.40
C LYS A 71 22.32 6.45 -20.43
N LEU A 72 21.11 6.07 -20.03
CA LEU A 72 20.87 5.00 -19.06
C LEU A 72 21.15 3.62 -19.65
N THR A 73 20.75 3.40 -20.91
CA THR A 73 20.88 2.08 -21.55
C THR A 73 21.08 2.20 -23.05
N ALA A 74 21.88 1.30 -23.63
CA ALA A 74 22.04 1.18 -25.08
C ALA A 74 20.89 0.39 -25.75
N ASN A 75 20.06 -0.30 -24.96
CA ASN A 75 18.97 -1.13 -25.48
C ASN A 75 17.75 -0.27 -25.88
N ARG A 76 17.45 -0.22 -27.18
CA ARG A 76 16.32 0.58 -27.73
C ARG A 76 14.96 0.19 -27.17
N ASN A 77 14.72 -1.10 -26.88
CA ASN A 77 13.43 -1.54 -26.33
C ASN A 77 13.25 -1.03 -24.90
N GLU A 78 14.31 -1.12 -24.10
CA GLU A 78 14.32 -0.62 -22.72
C GLU A 78 14.22 0.92 -22.69
N GLN A 79 14.87 1.62 -23.63
CA GLN A 79 14.68 3.07 -23.79
C GLN A 79 13.21 3.41 -24.06
N HIS A 80 12.54 2.67 -24.96
CA HIS A 80 11.13 2.91 -25.26
C HIS A 80 10.23 2.62 -24.04
N GLN A 81 10.48 1.53 -23.33
CA GLN A 81 9.77 1.18 -22.09
C GLN A 81 9.94 2.26 -21.02
N LEU A 82 11.17 2.72 -20.76
CA LEU A 82 11.45 3.79 -19.80
C LEU A 82 10.75 5.09 -20.19
N LYS A 83 10.78 5.48 -21.46
CA LYS A 83 10.05 6.66 -21.94
C LYS A 83 8.55 6.55 -21.70
N ASN A 84 7.95 5.39 -21.98
CA ASN A 84 6.53 5.17 -21.73
C ASN A 84 6.21 5.25 -20.23
N LEU A 85 7.05 4.67 -19.36
CA LEU A 85 6.87 4.74 -17.91
C LEU A 85 6.99 6.18 -17.39
N VAL A 86 8.01 6.92 -17.83
CA VAL A 86 8.21 8.32 -17.46
C VAL A 86 7.03 9.17 -17.92
N GLN A 87 6.55 8.96 -19.14
CA GLN A 87 5.39 9.66 -19.66
C GLN A 87 4.14 9.36 -18.80
N GLN A 88 3.92 8.10 -18.41
CA GLN A 88 2.71 7.72 -17.67
C GLN A 88 2.75 8.08 -16.18
N TYR A 89 3.92 8.00 -15.55
CA TYR A 89 4.06 8.04 -14.09
C TYR A 89 5.01 9.13 -13.59
N GLY A 90 5.79 9.77 -14.47
CA GLY A 90 6.82 10.72 -14.12
C GLY A 90 6.32 11.94 -13.34
N TRP A 91 5.03 12.27 -13.47
CA TRP A 91 4.37 13.29 -12.65
C TRP A 91 4.45 13.02 -11.14
N MET A 92 4.54 11.75 -10.72
CA MET A 92 4.70 11.41 -9.30
C MET A 92 6.05 11.85 -8.73
N ASN A 93 7.00 12.27 -9.56
CA ASN A 93 8.25 12.88 -9.09
C ASN A 93 8.00 14.16 -8.27
N CYS A 94 6.92 14.89 -8.56
CA CYS A 94 6.45 16.03 -7.76
C CYS A 94 6.06 15.64 -6.33
N LEU A 95 5.78 14.36 -6.08
CA LEU A 95 5.47 13.85 -4.75
C LEU A 95 6.73 13.56 -3.94
N ARG A 96 7.94 13.70 -4.50
CA ARG A 96 9.17 13.54 -3.73
C ARG A 96 9.32 14.64 -2.70
N SER A 97 9.85 14.27 -1.54
CA SER A 97 10.24 15.14 -0.46
C SER A 97 11.53 15.86 -0.83
N GLN A 98 11.57 17.18 -0.62
CA GLN A 98 12.74 17.98 -0.95
C GLN A 98 13.83 17.92 0.13
N GLY A 99 13.50 17.38 1.30
CA GLY A 99 14.43 17.16 2.41
C GLY A 99 13.72 16.51 3.60
N VAL A 100 14.46 16.31 4.69
CA VAL A 100 13.95 15.72 5.93
C VAL A 100 13.54 16.84 6.87
N GLN A 101 12.40 16.67 7.53
CA GLN A 101 11.98 17.59 8.60
C GLN A 101 12.82 17.34 9.86
N GLU A 102 13.46 18.38 10.39
CA GLU A 102 14.21 18.37 11.64
C GLU A 102 13.39 18.99 12.79
N ALA A 103 12.62 20.04 12.50
CA ALA A 103 11.85 20.81 13.47
C ALA A 103 10.36 20.96 13.10
N VAL A 104 9.53 21.37 14.07
CA VAL A 104 8.08 21.51 13.89
C VAL A 104 7.72 22.66 12.95
N ASP A 105 8.54 23.72 12.94
CA ASP A 105 8.39 24.94 12.16
C ASP A 105 8.97 24.83 10.74
N ASP A 106 9.58 23.70 10.40
CA ASP A 106 10.06 23.43 9.05
C ASP A 106 8.93 23.47 8.01
N PRO A 107 9.23 23.94 6.79
CA PRO A 107 8.24 24.11 5.74
C PRO A 107 7.60 22.79 5.28
N ASP A 108 6.41 22.89 4.66
CA ASP A 108 5.57 21.74 4.28
C ASP A 108 6.21 20.80 3.23
N ASN A 109 7.23 21.29 2.51
CA ASN A 109 8.00 20.50 1.55
C ASN A 109 8.97 19.51 2.23
N LEU A 110 9.38 19.78 3.47
CA LEU A 110 10.19 18.89 4.32
C LEU A 110 9.29 18.01 5.16
N ARG A 111 9.58 16.72 5.26
CA ARG A 111 8.78 15.75 6.03
C ARG A 111 9.67 14.63 6.54
N LYS A 112 9.23 13.88 7.55
CA LYS A 112 9.97 12.69 7.99
C LYS A 112 9.84 11.56 6.96
N CYS A 113 8.61 11.31 6.52
CA CYS A 113 8.32 10.29 5.51
C CYS A 113 7.03 10.65 4.76
N ARG A 114 6.93 10.26 3.50
CA ARG A 114 5.69 10.30 2.72
C ARG A 114 5.29 8.89 2.34
N TRP A 115 4.09 8.54 2.76
CA TRP A 115 3.45 7.27 2.48
C TRP A 115 2.36 7.46 1.43
N ILE A 116 2.48 6.75 0.31
CA ILE A 116 1.47 6.73 -0.75
C ILE A 116 0.78 5.36 -0.72
N HIS A 117 -0.54 5.34 -0.60
CA HIS A 117 -1.32 4.12 -0.69
C HIS A 117 -2.13 4.10 -1.99
N ILE A 118 -2.03 3.00 -2.73
CA ILE A 118 -2.75 2.79 -3.98
C ILE A 118 -3.65 1.55 -3.80
N SER A 119 -4.96 1.76 -3.95
CA SER A 119 -5.95 0.69 -3.80
C SER A 119 -6.08 -0.19 -5.05
N SER A 120 -4.95 -0.53 -5.69
CA SER A 120 -4.87 -1.41 -6.85
C SER A 120 -3.47 -2.03 -6.96
N LYS A 121 -3.38 -3.21 -7.59
CA LYS A 121 -2.14 -3.99 -7.71
C LYS A 121 -1.80 -4.32 -9.16
N PHE A 122 -1.52 -3.29 -9.95
CA PHE A 122 -0.91 -3.49 -11.26
C PHE A 122 0.60 -3.44 -11.13
N THR A 123 1.28 -4.41 -11.72
CA THR A 123 2.75 -4.51 -11.67
C THR A 123 3.39 -3.29 -12.34
N GLU A 124 2.74 -2.75 -13.36
CA GLU A 124 3.12 -1.51 -14.02
C GLU A 124 3.03 -0.30 -13.09
N TYR A 125 2.12 -0.32 -12.09
CA TYR A 125 2.03 0.79 -11.11
C TYR A 125 3.21 0.74 -10.17
N ILE A 126 3.60 -0.46 -9.72
CA ILE A 126 4.76 -0.63 -8.83
C ILE A 126 6.03 -0.15 -9.53
N GLN A 127 6.21 -0.54 -10.80
CA GLN A 127 7.33 -0.09 -11.60
C GLN A 127 7.29 1.42 -11.86
N GLY A 128 6.13 1.96 -12.21
CA GLY A 128 5.92 3.40 -12.40
C GLY A 128 6.22 4.22 -11.15
N CYS A 129 5.75 3.76 -9.98
CA CYS A 129 6.02 4.39 -8.69
C CYS A 129 7.51 4.36 -8.34
N LEU A 130 8.19 3.23 -8.53
CA LEU A 130 9.64 3.16 -8.31
C LEU A 130 10.36 4.16 -9.22
N LEU A 131 10.09 4.12 -10.53
CA LEU A 131 10.73 5.03 -11.49
C LEU A 131 10.52 6.50 -11.14
N ALA A 132 9.28 6.89 -10.85
CA ALA A 132 8.93 8.29 -10.63
C ALA A 132 9.46 8.83 -9.31
N LEU A 133 9.54 7.98 -8.29
CA LEU A 133 9.99 8.35 -6.95
C LEU A 133 11.48 8.10 -6.73
N LEU A 134 12.25 7.55 -7.67
CA LEU A 134 13.71 7.47 -7.52
C LEU A 134 14.39 8.83 -7.69
N ASP A 135 15.57 8.97 -7.08
CA ASP A 135 16.42 10.17 -7.22
C ASP A 135 17.34 10.07 -8.44
N TRP A 136 16.99 10.73 -9.55
CA TRP A 136 17.69 10.61 -10.83
C TRP A 136 18.93 11.51 -10.98
N ASN A 137 19.63 11.78 -9.88
CA ASN A 137 20.91 12.47 -9.92
C ASN A 137 21.98 11.61 -10.61
N ASP A 138 22.97 12.26 -11.26
CA ASP A 138 24.01 11.59 -12.08
C ASP A 138 24.73 10.44 -11.33
N THR A 139 24.91 10.57 -10.02
CA THR A 139 25.56 9.55 -9.17
C THR A 139 24.74 8.27 -9.03
N ASN A 140 23.41 8.36 -9.11
CA ASN A 140 22.48 7.28 -8.76
C ASN A 140 21.86 6.62 -10.00
N MET A 141 22.02 7.20 -11.20
CA MET A 141 21.37 6.74 -12.43
C MET A 141 21.58 5.25 -12.73
N ALA A 142 22.80 4.75 -12.62
CA ALA A 142 23.11 3.34 -12.88
C ALA A 142 22.47 2.41 -11.84
N ALA A 143 22.54 2.78 -10.55
CA ALA A 143 21.94 2.07 -9.44
C ALA A 143 20.40 2.02 -9.56
N ASN A 144 19.79 3.13 -9.95
CA ASN A 144 18.35 3.26 -10.18
C ASN A 144 17.88 2.34 -11.30
N LEU A 145 18.63 2.29 -12.41
CA LEU A 145 18.33 1.39 -13.52
C LEU A 145 18.43 -0.09 -13.12
N THR A 146 19.47 -0.46 -12.36
CA THR A 146 19.59 -1.82 -11.79
C THR A 146 18.39 -2.15 -10.90
N SER A 147 17.96 -1.21 -10.07
CA SER A 147 16.80 -1.38 -9.19
C SER A 147 15.51 -1.64 -9.98
N LEU A 148 15.29 -0.93 -11.08
CA LEU A 148 14.14 -1.14 -11.97
C LEU A 148 14.16 -2.52 -12.63
N ARG A 149 15.31 -2.95 -13.15
CA ARG A 149 15.47 -4.29 -13.74
C ARG A 149 15.27 -5.39 -12.70
N GLN A 150 15.80 -5.21 -11.50
CA GLN A 150 15.65 -6.16 -10.41
C GLN A 150 14.20 -6.25 -9.93
N LEU A 151 13.46 -5.13 -9.96
CA LEU A 151 12.03 -5.12 -9.68
C LEU A 151 11.27 -5.97 -10.69
N GLU A 152 11.48 -5.77 -11.99
CA GLU A 152 10.84 -6.57 -13.04
C GLU A 152 11.15 -8.06 -12.89
N TYR A 153 12.43 -8.39 -12.64
CA TYR A 153 12.87 -9.75 -12.38
C TYR A 153 12.16 -10.35 -11.15
N CYS A 154 12.12 -9.61 -10.04
CA CYS A 154 11.46 -10.03 -8.81
C CYS A 154 9.99 -10.33 -9.05
N ILE A 155 9.26 -9.40 -9.67
CA ILE A 155 7.85 -9.56 -10.03
C ILE A 155 7.66 -10.78 -10.91
N SER A 156 8.45 -10.94 -11.99
CA SER A 156 8.34 -12.08 -12.90
C SER A 156 8.59 -13.41 -12.21
N GLN A 157 9.56 -13.49 -11.28
CA GLN A 157 9.83 -14.71 -10.52
C GLN A 157 8.68 -15.04 -9.58
N GLN A 158 8.21 -14.06 -8.80
CA GLN A 158 7.13 -14.27 -7.82
C GLN A 158 5.79 -14.55 -8.50
N GLU A 159 5.53 -13.91 -9.64
CA GLU A 159 4.42 -14.28 -10.53
C GLU A 159 4.56 -15.74 -10.97
N ARG A 160 5.72 -16.17 -11.46
CA ARG A 160 5.95 -17.55 -11.92
C ARG A 160 5.71 -18.58 -10.82
N PHE A 161 6.24 -18.35 -9.62
CA PHE A 161 6.00 -19.21 -8.46
C PHE A 161 4.53 -19.27 -8.10
N SER A 162 3.85 -18.12 -8.20
CA SER A 162 2.41 -18.05 -8.04
C SER A 162 1.69 -18.84 -9.15
N LYS A 163 2.00 -18.65 -10.45
CA LYS A 163 1.35 -19.31 -11.65
C LYS A 163 1.22 -20.81 -11.52
N HIS A 164 2.19 -21.44 -10.87
CA HIS A 164 2.24 -22.89 -10.70
C HIS A 164 1.53 -23.38 -9.43
N GLY A 165 0.86 -22.48 -8.69
CA GLY A 165 0.01 -22.77 -7.54
C GLY A 165 0.73 -23.47 -6.40
N ARG A 166 2.07 -23.40 -6.33
CA ARG A 166 2.83 -24.22 -5.39
C ARG A 166 2.85 -23.62 -3.99
N TYR A 167 3.30 -22.39 -3.73
CA TYR A 167 3.24 -21.75 -2.40
C TYR A 167 3.44 -20.23 -2.47
N PHE A 168 2.49 -19.42 -1.96
CA PHE A 168 2.73 -17.98 -1.86
C PHE A 168 3.66 -17.84 -0.68
N ALA A 169 4.90 -17.50 -0.94
CA ALA A 169 5.81 -17.16 0.12
C ALA A 169 5.72 -15.64 0.23
N PRO A 170 5.35 -15.09 1.41
CA PRO A 170 5.64 -13.69 1.61
C PRO A 170 7.15 -13.49 1.41
N PHE A 171 7.52 -12.38 0.78
CA PHE A 171 8.90 -12.16 0.39
C PHE A 171 9.34 -10.74 0.71
N VAL A 172 10.65 -10.61 0.84
CA VAL A 172 11.37 -9.35 1.02
C VAL A 172 12.52 -9.41 0.02
N GLN A 173 12.58 -8.46 -0.91
CA GLN A 173 13.61 -8.39 -1.94
C GLN A 173 14.22 -6.99 -1.99
N THR A 174 15.51 -6.91 -1.69
CA THR A 174 16.32 -5.72 -1.96
C THR A 174 16.50 -5.58 -3.47
N LEU A 175 16.20 -4.42 -4.02
CA LEU A 175 16.24 -4.17 -5.46
C LEU A 175 17.63 -3.77 -5.97
N ASN A 176 18.54 -3.39 -5.06
CA ASN A 176 19.94 -3.17 -5.40
C ASN A 176 20.87 -3.73 -4.30
N PRO A 177 21.09 -5.05 -4.28
CA PRO A 177 21.86 -5.69 -3.20
C PRO A 177 23.35 -5.32 -3.21
N ASP A 178 23.86 -4.77 -4.31
CA ASP A 178 25.28 -4.49 -4.50
C ASP A 178 25.72 -3.16 -3.87
N THR A 179 24.78 -2.36 -3.37
CA THR A 179 25.09 -1.09 -2.67
C THR A 179 25.19 -1.32 -1.17
N SER A 180 26.29 -0.85 -0.57
CA SER A 180 26.48 -0.82 0.89
C SER A 180 25.70 0.28 1.60
N ASN A 181 24.88 1.05 0.86
CA ASN A 181 24.05 2.10 1.44
C ASN A 181 22.90 1.47 2.22
N GLU A 182 22.46 2.14 3.29
CA GLU A 182 21.27 1.74 4.05
C GLU A 182 19.97 2.11 3.32
N ASP A 183 20.02 3.09 2.41
CA ASP A 183 18.89 3.61 1.64
C ASP A 183 18.71 2.88 0.29
N VAL A 184 18.41 1.58 0.36
CA VAL A 184 18.21 0.74 -0.84
C VAL A 184 16.73 0.43 -1.05
N PRO A 185 16.20 0.61 -2.28
CA PRO A 185 14.83 0.26 -2.57
C PRO A 185 14.54 -1.22 -2.24
N LEU A 186 13.39 -1.47 -1.62
CA LEU A 186 12.99 -2.78 -1.11
C LEU A 186 11.54 -3.05 -1.53
N LEU A 187 11.30 -4.24 -2.07
CA LEU A 187 9.95 -4.74 -2.35
C LEU A 187 9.59 -5.85 -1.38
N MET A 188 8.40 -5.75 -0.80
CA MET A 188 7.84 -6.77 0.09
C MET A 188 6.42 -7.13 -0.34
N SER A 189 6.05 -8.40 -0.18
CA SER A 189 4.67 -8.85 -0.30
C SER A 189 4.28 -9.75 0.86
N LEU A 190 3.08 -9.53 1.40
CA LEU A 190 2.58 -10.19 2.61
C LEU A 190 1.10 -10.48 2.47
N PRO A 191 0.58 -11.57 3.07
CA PRO A 191 -0.84 -11.82 3.09
C PRO A 191 -1.51 -10.97 4.18
N PHE A 192 -2.78 -10.64 3.98
CA PHE A 192 -3.70 -10.21 5.04
C PHE A 192 -5.11 -10.75 4.75
N LEU A 193 -5.99 -10.70 5.75
CA LEU A 193 -7.38 -11.15 5.61
C LEU A 193 -8.29 -9.98 5.24
N ASP A 194 -9.13 -10.16 4.24
CA ASP A 194 -10.10 -9.18 3.79
C ASP A 194 -11.51 -9.74 3.81
N TRP A 195 -12.49 -8.96 4.25
CA TRP A 195 -13.89 -9.39 4.32
C TRP A 195 -14.64 -9.01 3.05
N SER A 196 -15.46 -9.90 2.49
CA SER A 196 -16.43 -9.54 1.46
C SER A 196 -17.79 -9.22 2.10
N VAL A 197 -18.61 -8.46 1.38
CA VAL A 197 -20.00 -8.12 1.76
C VAL A 197 -20.96 -8.80 0.78
N GLU A 198 -22.15 -9.18 1.27
CA GLU A 198 -23.23 -9.71 0.44
C GLU A 198 -23.66 -8.65 -0.60
N GLY A 199 -23.58 -8.97 -1.90
CA GLY A 199 -24.05 -8.10 -2.99
C GLY A 199 -22.99 -7.72 -4.03
N GLU A 200 -23.30 -6.75 -4.89
CA GLU A 200 -22.33 -6.20 -5.83
C GLU A 200 -21.25 -5.42 -5.07
N ILE A 201 -19.98 -5.76 -5.31
CA ILE A 201 -18.83 -5.08 -4.71
C ILE A 201 -18.90 -3.60 -5.12
N PRO A 202 -18.91 -2.66 -4.16
CA PRO A 202 -18.96 -1.25 -4.51
C PRO A 202 -17.74 -0.91 -5.37
N PRO A 203 -17.88 0.02 -6.33
CA PRO A 203 -16.72 0.54 -7.04
C PRO A 203 -15.67 0.99 -6.01
N LEU A 204 -14.41 0.57 -6.20
CA LEU A 204 -13.31 1.07 -5.38
C LEU A 204 -13.40 2.61 -5.34
N ARG A 205 -13.29 3.20 -4.14
CA ARG A 205 -13.33 4.66 -3.98
C ARG A 205 -12.28 5.36 -4.83
N PHE A 206 -11.18 4.65 -5.11
CA PHE A 206 -10.14 5.00 -6.06
C PHE A 206 -10.26 4.05 -7.25
N GLN A 207 -11.33 4.20 -8.03
CA GLN A 207 -11.57 3.32 -9.17
C GLN A 207 -10.58 3.65 -10.29
N VAL A 208 -9.68 2.70 -10.51
CA VAL A 208 -9.63 1.92 -11.74
C VAL A 208 -9.87 2.72 -13.02
N ASP A 209 -8.81 2.82 -13.83
CA ASP A 209 -8.84 3.44 -15.15
C ASP A 209 -10.04 2.91 -15.97
N SER A 210 -10.97 3.81 -16.32
CA SER A 210 -12.13 3.48 -17.16
C SER A 210 -11.73 2.90 -18.53
N ARG A 211 -10.51 3.18 -19.01
CA ARG A 211 -9.97 2.71 -20.30
C ARG A 211 -9.60 1.24 -20.28
N GLU A 212 -9.35 0.69 -19.10
CA GLU A 212 -9.05 -0.72 -18.90
C GLU A 212 -10.36 -1.57 -18.87
N GLY A 213 -11.54 -0.94 -19.00
CA GLY A 213 -12.77 -1.63 -19.42
C GLY A 213 -13.36 -2.60 -18.39
N TYR A 214 -13.41 -2.21 -17.12
CA TYR A 214 -13.87 -3.08 -16.04
C TYR A 214 -15.38 -3.26 -16.06
N GLN A 215 -15.82 -4.42 -16.54
CA GLN A 215 -17.13 -4.97 -16.20
C GLN A 215 -16.91 -6.09 -15.21
N SER A 216 -17.42 -5.93 -13.98
CA SER A 216 -17.61 -7.05 -13.07
C SER A 216 -18.64 -7.99 -13.69
N SER A 217 -18.21 -8.89 -14.58
CA SER A 217 -19.07 -9.93 -15.12
C SER A 217 -18.97 -11.15 -14.21
N ARG A 218 -20.13 -11.73 -13.88
CA ARG A 218 -20.30 -12.96 -13.09
C ARG A 218 -19.46 -14.16 -13.57
N SER A 219 -18.86 -14.09 -14.76
CA SER A 219 -18.12 -15.18 -15.40
C SER A 219 -16.73 -14.80 -15.92
N SER A 220 -16.28 -13.54 -15.81
CA SER A 220 -14.93 -13.13 -16.21
C SER A 220 -14.01 -13.09 -15.00
N SER A 221 -13.36 -14.21 -14.76
CA SER A 221 -12.32 -14.36 -13.75
C SER A 221 -11.06 -13.55 -14.11
N HIS A 222 -11.07 -12.22 -13.91
CA HIS A 222 -10.01 -11.38 -13.32
C HIS A 222 -10.15 -9.91 -13.71
N VAL A 223 -10.06 -9.00 -12.72
CA VAL A 223 -9.28 -7.74 -12.89
C VAL A 223 -8.82 -7.12 -11.54
N HIS A 224 -9.32 -7.60 -10.40
CA HIS A 224 -8.88 -7.20 -9.05
C HIS A 224 -8.23 -8.31 -8.25
N ARG A 225 -7.86 -9.44 -8.86
CA ARG A 225 -7.28 -10.49 -8.04
C ARG A 225 -5.82 -10.18 -7.70
N SER A 226 -5.46 -10.35 -6.44
CA SER A 226 -4.05 -10.41 -6.02
C SER A 226 -3.31 -11.54 -6.77
N ILE A 227 -1.98 -11.49 -6.82
CA ILE A 227 -1.15 -12.59 -7.37
C ILE A 227 -1.54 -13.94 -6.72
N LEU A 228 -1.94 -13.89 -5.46
CA LEU A 228 -2.49 -14.94 -4.62
C LEU A 228 -3.76 -15.51 -5.25
N GLN A 229 -4.75 -14.65 -5.45
CA GLN A 229 -6.04 -15.04 -6.01
C GLN A 229 -5.95 -15.40 -7.52
N TYR A 230 -5.01 -14.82 -8.27
CA TYR A 230 -4.79 -15.16 -9.68
C TYR A 230 -4.32 -16.60 -9.84
N PHE A 231 -3.35 -17.01 -9.03
CA PHE A 231 -2.60 -18.22 -9.34
C PHE A 231 -2.64 -19.33 -8.29
N TYR A 232 -2.97 -19.03 -7.02
CA TYR A 232 -3.24 -20.11 -6.06
C TYR A 232 -4.53 -20.85 -6.33
N ARG A 233 -5.36 -20.35 -7.26
CA ARG A 233 -6.75 -20.79 -7.36
C ARG A 233 -7.34 -20.90 -5.94
N LEU A 234 -7.08 -19.88 -5.11
CA LEU A 234 -8.08 -19.49 -4.13
C LEU A 234 -9.23 -19.01 -5.01
N GLU A 235 -10.01 -19.98 -5.46
CA GLU A 235 -10.99 -19.89 -6.55
C GLU A 235 -11.95 -18.75 -6.29
N ASP A 236 -12.75 -18.42 -7.30
CA ASP A 236 -14.05 -17.82 -7.04
C ASP A 236 -14.63 -18.49 -5.79
N THR A 237 -14.66 -17.76 -4.67
CA THR A 237 -14.96 -18.39 -3.38
C THR A 237 -16.37 -18.90 -3.38
N ASN A 238 -17.23 -18.48 -4.33
CA ASN A 238 -18.59 -19.00 -4.53
C ASN A 238 -18.69 -20.53 -4.41
N ASP A 239 -17.83 -21.30 -5.10
CA ASP A 239 -17.91 -22.77 -5.08
C ASP A 239 -17.54 -23.38 -3.72
N ARG A 240 -16.72 -22.68 -2.94
CA ARG A 240 -16.29 -23.08 -1.59
C ARG A 240 -16.96 -22.28 -0.49
N GLU A 241 -17.78 -21.28 -0.81
CA GLU A 241 -18.45 -20.38 0.12
C GLU A 241 -19.39 -21.22 0.96
N HIS A 242 -20.13 -22.14 0.32
CA HIS A 242 -20.95 -23.14 1.01
C HIS A 242 -20.20 -23.95 2.09
N HIS A 243 -18.88 -24.04 1.98
CA HIS A 243 -17.96 -24.71 2.91
C HIS A 243 -17.18 -23.74 3.81
N GLN A 244 -17.18 -22.44 3.52
CA GLN A 244 -16.62 -21.42 4.40
C GLN A 244 -17.41 -21.36 5.70
N VAL A 245 -16.68 -21.02 6.77
CA VAL A 245 -17.24 -20.99 8.12
C VAL A 245 -18.46 -20.08 8.18
N PHE A 246 -18.50 -18.96 7.44
CA PHE A 246 -19.63 -18.03 7.46
C PHE A 246 -20.88 -18.47 6.72
N THR A 247 -20.80 -19.47 5.85
CA THR A 247 -22.01 -20.03 5.23
C THR A 247 -22.64 -21.11 6.13
N LYS A 248 -21.85 -21.70 7.04
CA LYS A 248 -22.31 -22.73 8.00
C LYS A 248 -22.57 -22.20 9.40
N HIS A 249 -21.84 -21.17 9.81
CA HIS A 249 -21.85 -20.61 11.15
C HIS A 249 -21.75 -19.09 11.10
N LYS A 250 -22.89 -18.44 11.31
CA LYS A 250 -23.04 -16.98 11.39
C LYS A 250 -23.27 -16.63 12.86
N PRO A 251 -22.21 -16.44 13.67
CA PRO A 251 -22.35 -16.28 15.13
C PRO A 251 -23.17 -15.04 15.51
N TRP A 252 -23.21 -14.01 14.65
CA TRP A 252 -24.06 -12.84 14.79
C TRP A 252 -25.57 -13.11 14.64
N TYR A 253 -26.01 -14.29 14.22
CA TYR A 253 -27.44 -14.64 14.29
C TYR A 253 -27.85 -15.15 15.67
N THR A 254 -26.90 -15.66 16.46
CA THR A 254 -27.16 -16.23 17.78
C THR A 254 -26.74 -15.32 18.93
N ASP A 255 -25.84 -14.36 18.67
CA ASP A 255 -25.33 -13.41 19.65
C ASP A 255 -25.69 -11.98 19.24
N HIS A 256 -26.56 -11.34 20.03
CA HIS A 256 -27.06 -9.99 19.78
C HIS A 256 -25.99 -8.90 19.98
N GLU A 257 -25.05 -9.09 20.90
CA GLU A 257 -23.98 -8.11 21.11
C GLU A 257 -23.04 -8.12 19.90
N LEU A 258 -22.70 -9.33 19.43
CA LEU A 258 -21.89 -9.51 18.24
C LEU A 258 -22.58 -8.96 16.98
N ASP A 259 -23.87 -9.20 16.85
CA ASP A 259 -24.71 -8.64 15.79
C ASP A 259 -24.63 -7.11 15.72
N LEU A 260 -24.84 -6.43 16.85
CA LEU A 260 -24.75 -4.98 16.93
C LEU A 260 -23.34 -4.47 16.60
N LYS A 261 -22.28 -5.17 17.05
CA LYS A 261 -20.90 -4.83 16.72
C LYS A 261 -20.62 -4.97 15.21
N VAL A 262 -20.99 -6.09 14.61
CA VAL A 262 -20.80 -6.35 13.17
C VAL A 262 -21.54 -5.32 12.33
N ARG A 263 -22.81 -5.02 12.64
CA ARG A 263 -23.57 -3.99 11.94
C ARG A 263 -23.00 -2.59 12.14
N ARG A 264 -22.54 -2.26 13.35
CA ARG A 264 -21.88 -0.97 13.62
C ARG A 264 -20.59 -0.79 12.84
N TRP A 265 -19.82 -1.85 12.67
CA TRP A 265 -18.50 -1.77 12.05
C TRP A 265 -18.56 -1.83 10.53
N TYR A 266 -19.27 -2.81 10.00
CA TYR A 266 -19.28 -3.11 8.56
C TYR A 266 -20.50 -2.51 7.85
N GLY A 267 -21.51 -2.03 8.58
CA GLY A 267 -22.81 -1.61 8.04
C GLY A 267 -23.67 -2.78 7.52
N HIS A 268 -23.03 -3.90 7.15
CA HIS A 268 -23.59 -5.08 6.50
C HIS A 268 -22.91 -6.32 7.07
N TYR A 269 -23.55 -7.48 6.97
CA TYR A 269 -22.93 -8.73 7.40
C TYR A 269 -21.88 -9.18 6.39
N PRO A 270 -20.70 -9.63 6.84
CA PRO A 270 -19.73 -10.23 5.95
C PRO A 270 -20.25 -11.56 5.40
N SER A 271 -20.06 -11.78 4.10
CA SER A 271 -20.45 -13.02 3.41
C SER A 271 -19.30 -14.00 3.28
N SER A 272 -18.08 -13.49 3.04
CA SER A 272 -16.91 -14.32 2.81
C SER A 272 -15.66 -13.69 3.39
N LEU A 273 -14.65 -14.53 3.60
CA LEU A 273 -13.31 -14.13 4.00
C LEU A 273 -12.37 -14.39 2.83
N ASN A 274 -11.80 -13.33 2.29
CA ASN A 274 -10.81 -13.35 1.23
C ASN A 274 -9.40 -13.26 1.85
N VAL A 275 -8.47 -14.02 1.31
CA VAL A 275 -7.04 -13.73 1.53
C VAL A 275 -6.62 -12.74 0.46
N ASP A 276 -5.99 -11.66 0.89
CA ASP A 276 -5.46 -10.64 0.02
C ASP A 276 -3.99 -10.34 0.34
N GLU A 277 -3.33 -9.51 -0.47
CA GLU A 277 -1.91 -9.16 -0.32
C GLU A 277 -1.68 -7.68 -0.03
N LEU A 278 -0.71 -7.37 0.81
CA LEU A 278 -0.12 -6.05 0.90
C LEU A 278 1.23 -6.09 0.21
N TRP A 279 1.39 -5.26 -0.81
CA TRP A 279 2.70 -4.98 -1.39
C TRP A 279 3.23 -3.70 -0.79
N VAL A 280 4.48 -3.71 -0.37
CA VAL A 280 5.17 -2.54 0.18
C VAL A 280 6.42 -2.30 -0.63
N LEU A 281 6.47 -1.15 -1.29
CA LEU A 281 7.63 -0.65 -2.02
C LEU A 281 8.25 0.48 -1.19
N VAL A 282 9.39 0.20 -0.57
CA VAL A 282 10.25 1.25 -0.02
C VAL A 282 11.13 1.75 -1.15
N VAL A 283 11.10 3.05 -1.41
CA VAL A 283 11.89 3.66 -2.51
C VAL A 283 13.20 4.21 -1.98
N ASP A 284 13.14 4.95 -0.88
CA ASP A 284 14.29 5.49 -0.14
C ASP A 284 13.84 5.72 1.32
N SER A 285 14.71 6.25 2.19
CA SER A 285 14.40 6.57 3.60
C SER A 285 13.17 7.47 3.81
N ARG A 286 12.71 8.19 2.79
CA ARG A 286 11.65 9.20 2.88
C ARG A 286 10.36 8.79 2.17
N HIS A 287 10.37 7.77 1.33
CA HIS A 287 9.22 7.41 0.50
C HIS A 287 8.89 5.92 0.58
N ILE A 288 7.61 5.66 0.86
CA ILE A 288 7.04 4.31 0.87
C ILE A 288 5.72 4.30 0.12
N VAL A 289 5.53 3.28 -0.71
CA VAL A 289 4.29 3.06 -1.45
C VAL A 289 3.70 1.72 -1.07
N THR A 290 2.42 1.69 -0.70
CA THR A 290 1.72 0.43 -0.42
C THR A 290 0.60 0.17 -1.41
N PHE A 291 0.43 -1.09 -1.79
CA PHE A 291 -0.60 -1.53 -2.72
C PHE A 291 -1.43 -2.62 -2.08
N SER A 292 -2.74 -2.40 -1.99
CA SER A 292 -3.70 -3.43 -1.58
C SER A 292 -4.98 -3.34 -2.41
N SER A 293 -5.72 -4.43 -2.53
CA SER A 293 -7.00 -4.46 -3.25
C SER A 293 -8.16 -4.24 -2.26
N ASN A 294 -9.34 -3.91 -2.79
CA ASN A 294 -10.65 -4.14 -2.16
C ASN A 294 -10.98 -3.51 -0.79
N GLN A 295 -10.19 -2.56 -0.27
CA GLN A 295 -10.53 -1.96 1.03
C GLN A 295 -11.10 -0.55 0.99
N SER A 296 -11.13 0.09 -0.18
CA SER A 296 -11.48 1.51 -0.29
C SER A 296 -12.98 1.82 -0.15
N TRP A 297 -13.85 0.81 -0.26
CA TRP A 297 -15.30 0.93 -0.10
C TRP A 297 -15.81 0.73 1.35
N LYS A 298 -14.94 0.30 2.27
CA LYS A 298 -15.33 0.01 3.67
C LYS A 298 -15.43 1.29 4.50
N SER A 299 -16.18 1.24 5.60
CA SER A 299 -16.13 2.34 6.58
C SER A 299 -14.68 2.55 7.06
N ARG A 300 -14.27 3.82 7.17
CA ARG A 300 -13.02 4.19 7.86
C ARG A 300 -13.15 4.03 9.38
N TRP A 301 -14.36 3.98 9.92
CA TRP A 301 -14.62 3.84 11.35
C TRP A 301 -15.52 2.63 11.69
N PRO A 302 -15.06 1.69 12.55
CA PRO A 302 -13.69 1.58 13.07
C PRO A 302 -12.69 1.40 11.91
N PRO A 303 -11.37 1.48 12.13
CA PRO A 303 -10.37 1.42 11.06
C PRO A 303 -10.29 0.01 10.44
N LEU A 304 -11.25 -0.28 9.55
CA LEU A 304 -11.41 -1.53 8.83
C LEU A 304 -10.66 -1.53 7.50
N GLN A 305 -10.36 -0.35 6.98
CA GLN A 305 -9.43 -0.19 5.86
C GLN A 305 -8.00 -0.33 6.37
N LEU A 306 -7.16 -1.01 5.61
CA LEU A 306 -5.76 -1.30 5.92
C LEU A 306 -5.01 0.01 6.10
N ALA A 307 -5.23 0.98 5.22
CA ALA A 307 -4.64 2.31 5.34
C ALA A 307 -5.08 3.01 6.64
N SER A 308 -6.38 3.06 6.93
CA SER A 308 -6.89 3.64 8.19
C SER A 308 -6.35 2.91 9.42
N ARG A 309 -6.19 1.58 9.36
CA ARG A 309 -5.63 0.79 10.46
C ARG A 309 -4.16 1.07 10.69
N ILE A 310 -3.37 1.14 9.63
CA ILE A 310 -1.96 1.51 9.73
C ILE A 310 -1.85 2.87 10.38
N MET A 311 -2.66 3.84 9.94
CA MET A 311 -2.65 5.21 10.43
C MET A 311 -3.12 5.35 11.89
N GLU A 312 -4.25 4.75 12.25
CA GLU A 312 -4.92 5.01 13.53
C GLU A 312 -4.51 4.04 14.64
N ILE A 313 -4.11 2.81 14.28
CA ILE A 313 -3.79 1.74 15.22
C ILE A 313 -2.29 1.43 15.21
N SER A 314 -1.76 0.96 14.08
CA SER A 314 -0.39 0.42 14.04
C SER A 314 0.66 1.51 14.26
N PHE A 315 0.42 2.70 13.74
CA PHE A 315 1.31 3.85 13.94
C PHE A 315 1.30 4.36 15.39
N ARG A 316 0.21 4.19 16.15
CA ARG A 316 0.07 4.71 17.51
C ARG A 316 1.19 4.23 18.45
N GLY A 317 1.58 2.97 18.34
CA GLY A 317 2.68 2.42 19.14
C GLY A 317 4.01 3.09 18.81
N ILE A 318 4.31 3.26 17.52
CA ILE A 318 5.55 3.90 17.06
C ILE A 318 5.58 5.38 17.46
N ARG A 319 4.46 6.09 17.27
CA ARG A 319 4.31 7.48 17.72
C ARG A 319 4.59 7.64 19.20
N ASN A 320 3.98 6.80 20.04
CA ASN A 320 4.17 6.87 21.49
C ASN A 320 5.62 6.57 21.88
N ASN A 321 6.25 5.57 21.26
CA ASN A 321 7.66 5.26 21.51
C ASN A 321 8.59 6.39 21.09
N PHE A 322 8.32 7.02 19.94
CA PHE A 322 9.06 8.19 19.47
C PHE A 322 8.94 9.35 20.45
N PHE A 323 7.74 9.60 20.98
CA PHE A 323 7.49 10.67 21.96
C PHE A 323 8.21 10.45 23.30
N VAL A 324 8.41 9.20 23.71
CA VAL A 324 9.06 8.83 24.98
C VAL A 324 10.58 8.75 24.85
N SER A 325 11.11 8.55 23.64
CA SER A 325 12.55 8.43 23.41
C SER A 325 13.26 9.77 23.60
N GLU A 326 14.30 9.78 24.45
CA GLU A 326 15.15 10.98 24.66
C GLU A 326 16.00 11.31 23.43
N ASP A 327 16.27 10.32 22.57
CA ASP A 327 17.19 10.44 21.42
C ASP A 327 16.52 10.96 20.14
N ASN A 328 15.21 11.23 20.14
CA ASN A 328 14.45 11.69 18.96
C ASN A 328 14.82 10.90 17.67
N PRO A 329 14.64 9.56 17.66
CA PRO A 329 15.20 8.69 16.64
C PRO A 329 14.64 9.03 15.26
N ASP A 330 15.45 9.02 14.20
CA ASP A 330 14.96 9.36 12.86
C ASP A 330 13.82 8.44 12.40
N TYR A 331 12.70 9.03 11.97
CA TYR A 331 11.57 8.29 11.42
C TYR A 331 11.69 8.15 9.90
N THR A 332 11.96 6.93 9.44
CA THR A 332 12.16 6.60 8.02
C THR A 332 11.03 5.72 7.45
N SER A 333 11.02 5.55 6.14
CA SER A 333 10.18 4.60 5.42
C SER A 333 10.34 3.15 5.90
N TYR A 334 11.53 2.75 6.36
CA TYR A 334 11.77 1.43 6.95
C TYR A 334 11.04 1.27 8.29
N LEU A 335 11.03 2.31 9.13
CA LEU A 335 10.21 2.32 10.35
C LEU A 335 8.71 2.32 10.02
N HIS A 336 8.30 3.07 8.99
CA HIS A 336 6.91 3.05 8.54
C HIS A 336 6.50 1.68 7.98
N THR A 337 7.42 0.95 7.36
CA THR A 337 7.19 -0.44 6.93
C THR A 337 6.72 -1.29 8.10
N ILE A 338 7.34 -1.17 9.28
CA ILE A 338 6.92 -1.90 10.49
C ILE A 338 5.46 -1.57 10.86
N ALA A 339 5.04 -0.31 10.71
CA ALA A 339 3.64 0.08 10.89
C ALA A 339 2.73 -0.65 9.87
N CYS A 340 3.14 -0.72 8.61
CA CYS A 340 2.42 -1.45 7.56
C CYS A 340 2.31 -2.95 7.84
N LEU A 341 3.42 -3.58 8.26
CA LEU A 341 3.47 -5.00 8.65
C LEU A 341 2.53 -5.26 9.82
N SER A 342 2.61 -4.44 10.87
CA SER A 342 1.74 -4.52 12.04
C SER A 342 0.26 -4.33 11.67
N GLY A 343 -0.02 -3.46 10.70
CA GLY A 343 -1.37 -3.28 10.16
C GLY A 343 -1.88 -4.55 9.50
N ALA A 344 -1.13 -5.11 8.56
CA ALA A 344 -1.48 -6.34 7.84
C ALA A 344 -1.63 -7.54 8.80
N VAL A 345 -0.64 -7.78 9.67
CA VAL A 345 -0.68 -8.86 10.67
C VAL A 345 -1.79 -8.65 11.68
N GLY A 346 -2.03 -7.42 12.11
CA GLY A 346 -3.11 -7.10 13.04
C GLY A 346 -4.48 -7.51 12.50
N ILE A 347 -4.71 -7.40 11.19
CA ILE A 347 -5.95 -7.86 10.56
C ILE A 347 -6.03 -9.40 10.59
N MET A 348 -4.90 -10.10 10.55
CA MET A 348 -4.82 -11.56 10.67
C MET A 348 -4.91 -12.07 12.12
N HIS A 349 -4.50 -11.29 13.12
CA HIS A 349 -4.22 -11.77 14.47
C HIS A 349 -5.44 -11.86 15.41
N ARG A 350 -5.53 -12.97 16.15
CA ARG A 350 -6.59 -13.34 17.12
C ARG A 350 -6.91 -12.26 18.16
N SER A 351 -5.91 -11.51 18.66
CA SER A 351 -6.10 -10.48 19.69
C SER A 351 -6.87 -9.25 19.24
N PHE A 352 -7.06 -9.06 17.93
CA PHE A 352 -7.94 -8.00 17.43
C PHE A 352 -9.40 -8.45 17.40
N TRP A 353 -9.61 -9.75 17.32
CA TRP A 353 -10.92 -10.39 17.28
C TRP A 353 -11.39 -10.81 18.67
N MET A 354 -10.94 -10.15 19.74
CA MET A 354 -11.31 -10.54 21.10
C MET A 354 -12.83 -10.48 21.33
N ASP A 355 -13.52 -9.64 20.55
CA ASP A 355 -14.97 -9.40 20.65
C ASP A 355 -15.80 -10.18 19.62
N ILE A 356 -15.16 -10.90 18.70
CA ILE A 356 -15.82 -11.86 17.81
C ILE A 356 -15.26 -13.22 18.18
N PRO A 357 -16.02 -14.15 18.77
CA PRO A 357 -15.55 -15.52 18.99
C PRO A 357 -15.20 -16.13 17.64
N LEU A 358 -13.93 -15.98 17.21
CA LEU A 358 -13.47 -16.52 15.94
C LEU A 358 -13.23 -18.00 16.14
N CYS A 359 -14.24 -18.78 15.80
CA CYS A 359 -14.08 -20.16 15.33
C CYS A 359 -13.23 -20.25 14.03
N LEU A 360 -12.62 -19.13 13.61
CA LEU A 360 -12.10 -18.85 12.27
C LEU A 360 -10.58 -18.69 12.24
N THR A 361 -9.97 -18.13 13.29
CA THR A 361 -8.51 -18.12 13.43
C THR A 361 -7.97 -19.52 13.68
N ASP A 362 -8.59 -20.36 14.52
CA ASP A 362 -7.99 -21.68 14.83
C ASP A 362 -7.97 -22.64 13.63
N ARG A 363 -8.96 -22.56 12.72
CA ARG A 363 -9.03 -23.46 11.56
C ARG A 363 -8.24 -22.94 10.36
N PHE A 364 -8.25 -21.63 10.08
CA PHE A 364 -7.46 -21.06 8.99
C PHE A 364 -6.03 -20.71 9.38
N ALA A 365 -5.71 -20.36 10.63
CA ALA A 365 -4.31 -20.19 11.06
C ALA A 365 -3.52 -21.50 10.99
N GLY A 366 -4.18 -22.66 11.09
CA GLY A 366 -3.55 -23.96 10.77
C GLY A 366 -3.14 -24.09 9.30
N TYR A 367 -3.99 -23.65 8.35
CA TYR A 367 -3.71 -23.68 6.91
C TYR A 367 -2.84 -22.51 6.41
N LEU A 368 -2.94 -21.34 7.07
CA LEU A 368 -2.15 -20.15 6.80
C LEU A 368 -0.83 -20.15 7.61
N GLY A 369 -0.64 -21.10 8.52
CA GLY A 369 0.59 -21.23 9.31
C GLY A 369 1.83 -21.42 8.43
N HIS A 370 1.66 -21.98 7.23
CA HIS A 370 2.70 -22.06 6.20
C HIS A 370 3.08 -20.68 5.59
N LEU A 371 2.21 -19.67 5.69
CA LEU A 371 2.41 -18.31 5.19
C LEU A 371 2.96 -17.35 6.25
N VAL A 372 2.95 -17.72 7.53
CA VAL A 372 3.35 -16.86 8.67
C VAL A 372 4.88 -16.83 8.90
N CYS A 373 5.67 -17.51 8.06
CA CYS A 373 7.13 -17.68 8.21
C CYS A 373 8.02 -16.42 8.08
N LEU A 374 7.49 -15.21 8.27
CA LEU A 374 8.32 -13.99 8.41
C LEU A 374 8.65 -13.61 9.86
N SER A 375 7.91 -14.12 10.86
CA SER A 375 8.27 -13.86 12.26
C SER A 375 9.39 -14.75 12.79
N SER A 376 9.72 -15.84 12.09
CA SER A 376 10.69 -16.85 12.53
C SER A 376 12.09 -16.68 11.93
N ASN A 377 12.27 -15.86 10.91
CA ASN A 377 13.57 -15.59 10.28
C ASN A 377 14.11 -14.21 10.71
N GLY A 378 14.45 -14.10 11.99
CA GLY A 378 15.64 -13.35 12.45
C GLY A 378 15.68 -11.82 12.36
N LEU A 379 14.63 -11.10 11.94
CA LEU A 379 14.68 -9.63 11.81
C LEU A 379 13.82 -8.82 12.79
N LEU A 380 13.09 -9.45 13.71
CA LEU A 380 12.32 -8.74 14.75
C LEU A 380 12.44 -9.42 16.13
N PRO A 381 13.53 -9.23 16.89
CA PRO A 381 13.59 -9.60 18.29
C PRO A 381 13.39 -8.35 19.16
N ALA A 382 12.17 -7.81 19.19
CA ALA A 382 11.63 -6.98 20.27
C ALA A 382 10.17 -6.65 19.95
N LEU A 383 9.29 -6.72 20.94
CA LEU A 383 7.83 -6.53 20.89
C LEU A 383 6.99 -7.80 20.74
N CYS A 384 7.40 -8.89 21.41
CA CYS A 384 6.45 -9.75 22.11
C CYS A 384 6.31 -9.26 23.55
#